data_AF-A0A4V2BUV6-F1
#
_entry.id   AF-A0A4V2BUV6-F1
#
_cell.length_a   1.000
_cell.length_b   1.000
_cell.length_c   1.000
_cell.angle_alpha   90.00
_cell.angle_beta   90.00
_cell.angle_gamma   90.00
#
_symmetry.space_group_name_H-M   'P 1'
#
loop_
_entity.id
_entity.type
_entity.pdbx_description
1 polymer ?
#
loop_
_entity_poly.entity_id
_entity_poly.type
_entity_poly.pdbx_seq_one_letter_code
_entity_poly.pdbx_strand_id
1 'polypeptide(L)'
;MPFKVNNYLLVDIDNEFSRAFAQHYFANAENSTLVVAGANSRSMVKLMFDQLVKDYCYCDFSNEISVSELASYLHEHHNIQGVLINQTDYQLADDAQKFIYNSLHKIRYLVQQEGQGFGFTPCPDAAHINHLSCQSEIAETTAHALTAKDEFK
;
A
#
# COMPACT_ATOMS: atom_id res chain seq x y z
N MET A 1 11.30 8.15 20.41
CA MET A 1 12.04 7.64 19.25
C MET A 1 11.27 8.02 18.00
N PRO A 2 11.91 8.49 16.92
CA PRO A 2 11.21 8.79 15.68
C PRO A 2 10.54 7.53 15.13
N PHE A 3 9.34 7.66 14.56
CA PHE A 3 8.64 6.55 13.92
C PHE A 3 9.52 5.97 12.81
N LYS A 4 9.74 4.65 12.82
CA LYS A 4 10.60 3.97 11.85
C LYS A 4 9.75 3.39 10.73
N VAL A 5 9.86 3.98 9.54
CA VAL A 5 9.23 3.47 8.33
C VAL A 5 10.06 2.31 7.80
N ASN A 6 9.57 1.07 7.98
CA ASN A 6 10.24 -0.14 7.52
C ASN A 6 9.25 -1.14 6.92
N ASN A 7 9.33 -1.39 5.61
CA ASN A 7 8.42 -2.27 4.86
C ASN A 7 6.95 -1.87 5.02
N TYR A 8 6.63 -0.59 4.85
CA TYR A 8 5.24 -0.11 4.81
C TYR A 8 4.79 0.08 3.36
N LEU A 9 3.48 -0.06 3.13
CA LEU A 9 2.82 0.38 1.90
C LEU A 9 2.30 1.81 2.09
N LEU A 10 2.68 2.73 1.22
CA LEU A 10 2.09 4.08 1.14
C LEU A 10 1.06 4.13 0.00
N VAL A 11 -0.15 4.59 0.33
CA VAL A 11 -1.23 4.81 -0.64
C VAL A 11 -1.01 6.15 -1.35
N ASP A 12 -0.75 6.12 -2.65
CA ASP A 12 -0.42 7.27 -3.50
C ASP A 12 -1.66 7.78 -4.24
N ILE A 13 -2.34 8.73 -3.61
CA ILE A 13 -3.46 9.50 -4.18
C ILE A 13 -2.95 10.90 -4.57
N ASP A 14 -2.26 11.56 -3.63
CA ASP A 14 -1.50 12.79 -3.85
C ASP A 14 0.00 12.50 -4.01
N ASN A 15 0.49 12.67 -5.23
CA ASN A 15 1.89 12.40 -5.58
C ASN A 15 2.88 13.38 -4.92
N GLU A 16 2.49 14.64 -4.69
CA GLU A 16 3.37 15.63 -4.05
C GLU A 16 3.60 15.28 -2.58
N PHE A 17 2.53 14.89 -1.89
CA PHE A 17 2.60 14.39 -0.51
C PHE A 17 3.48 13.14 -0.42
N SER A 18 3.21 12.15 -1.27
CA SER A 18 4.02 10.94 -1.34
C SER A 18 5.49 11.34 -1.52
N ARG A 19 5.79 12.23 -2.48
CA ARG A 19 7.16 12.68 -2.79
C ARG A 19 7.89 13.26 -1.58
N ALA A 20 7.25 14.17 -0.87
CA ALA A 20 7.81 14.78 0.33
C ALA A 20 8.06 13.73 1.44
N PHE A 21 7.17 12.75 1.57
CA PHE A 21 7.28 11.70 2.57
C PHE A 21 8.54 10.85 2.38
N ALA A 22 8.76 10.27 1.18
CA ALA A 22 9.95 9.43 1.02
C ALA A 22 11.25 10.24 1.03
N GLN A 23 11.24 11.52 0.63
CA GLN A 23 12.41 12.41 0.81
C GLN A 23 12.78 12.59 2.27
N HIS A 24 11.80 12.83 3.15
CA HIS A 24 12.07 13.01 4.57
C HIS A 24 12.71 11.78 5.23
N TYR A 25 12.28 10.57 4.84
CA TYR A 25 12.74 9.33 5.47
C TYR A 25 13.92 8.64 4.79
N PHE A 26 14.07 8.80 3.47
CA PHE A 26 14.99 7.99 2.68
C PHE A 26 16.01 8.79 1.87
N ALA A 27 16.03 10.13 1.92
CA ALA A 27 17.00 10.94 1.16
C ALA A 27 18.48 10.60 1.45
N ASN A 28 18.77 10.12 2.66
CA ASN A 28 20.11 9.71 3.10
C ASN A 28 20.20 8.21 3.42
N ALA A 29 19.19 7.42 3.05
CA ALA A 29 19.18 5.99 3.31
C ALA A 29 19.94 5.23 2.21
N GLU A 30 20.75 4.24 2.59
CA GLU A 30 21.44 3.38 1.61
C GLU A 30 20.46 2.51 0.81
N ASN A 31 19.36 2.09 1.44
CA ASN A 31 18.29 1.32 0.81
C ASN A 31 16.94 1.75 1.37
N SER A 32 15.97 1.99 0.48
CA SER A 32 14.58 2.18 0.89
C SER A 32 13.86 0.86 1.11
N THR A 33 12.93 0.88 2.05
CA THR A 33 12.03 -0.24 2.35
C THR A 33 10.56 0.14 2.12
N LEU A 34 10.31 1.37 1.65
CA LEU A 34 8.97 1.87 1.40
C LEU A 34 8.45 1.28 0.08
N VAL A 35 7.28 0.67 0.10
CA VAL A 35 6.53 0.30 -1.11
C VAL A 35 5.42 1.32 -1.28
N VAL A 36 5.16 1.74 -2.51
CA VAL A 36 4.11 2.72 -2.82
C VAL A 36 3.14 2.10 -3.80
N ALA A 37 1.84 2.39 -3.70
CA ALA A 37 0.86 1.97 -4.69
C ALA A 37 -0.12 3.07 -5.05
N GLY A 38 -0.47 3.19 -6.32
CA GLY A 38 -1.42 4.20 -6.82
C GLY A 38 -1.80 4.02 -8.29
N ALA A 39 -2.81 4.76 -8.74
CA ALA A 39 -3.38 4.63 -10.09
C ALA A 39 -2.59 5.37 -11.17
N ASN A 40 -1.46 6.00 -10.81
CA ASN A 40 -0.66 6.80 -11.72
C ASN A 40 0.29 5.93 -12.56
N SER A 41 -0.05 5.74 -13.84
CA SER A 41 0.69 4.87 -14.76
C SER A 41 1.74 5.57 -15.65
N ARG A 42 1.72 6.91 -15.78
CA ARG A 42 2.46 7.63 -16.84
C ARG A 42 3.98 7.70 -16.58
N SER A 43 4.76 6.76 -17.12
CA SER A 43 6.23 6.63 -17.03
C SER A 43 6.79 6.03 -15.72
N MET A 44 5.97 5.38 -14.91
CA MET A 44 6.31 4.52 -13.75
C MET A 44 7.16 5.19 -12.67
N VAL A 45 6.57 6.19 -12.00
CA VAL A 45 7.18 7.05 -10.96
C VAL A 45 8.68 7.19 -11.18
N LYS A 46 9.01 7.61 -12.41
CA LYS A 46 10.33 7.60 -13.01
C LYS A 46 11.21 8.59 -12.25
N LEU A 47 12.19 8.19 -11.45
CA LEU A 47 12.63 6.81 -11.23
C LEU A 47 12.74 6.50 -9.74
N MET A 48 11.76 5.70 -9.35
CA MET A 48 11.33 5.30 -8.02
C MET A 48 10.92 6.45 -7.16
N PHE A 49 11.74 7.47 -6.99
CA PHE A 49 11.52 8.68 -6.22
C PHE A 49 12.88 9.42 -6.17
N ASP A 50 13.78 9.22 -7.15
CA ASP A 50 15.24 9.30 -7.00
C ASP A 50 15.80 8.13 -6.13
N GLN A 51 15.32 6.89 -6.36
CA GLN A 51 15.67 5.67 -5.58
C GLN A 51 15.24 5.66 -4.09
N LEU A 52 14.33 6.56 -3.69
CA LEU A 52 13.87 6.64 -2.29
C LEU A 52 12.77 5.65 -1.92
N VAL A 53 12.30 4.83 -2.86
CA VAL A 53 11.33 3.76 -2.60
C VAL A 53 11.84 2.43 -3.14
N LYS A 54 11.43 1.35 -2.49
CA LYS A 54 11.79 -0.03 -2.82
C LYS A 54 11.08 -0.49 -4.09
N ASP A 55 9.78 -0.19 -4.18
CA ASP A 55 8.92 -0.61 -5.29
C ASP A 55 7.72 0.33 -5.43
N TYR A 56 7.17 0.42 -6.63
CA TYR A 56 5.94 1.16 -6.95
C TYR A 56 4.99 0.25 -7.72
N CYS A 57 3.85 -0.05 -7.10
CA CYS A 57 2.82 -0.92 -7.64
C CYS A 57 1.71 -0.08 -8.27
N TYR A 58 1.29 -0.42 -9.48
CA TYR A 58 0.08 0.17 -10.03
C TYR A 58 -1.14 -0.39 -9.28
N CYS A 59 -2.03 0.48 -8.80
CA CYS A 59 -3.28 0.10 -8.17
C CYS A 59 -4.33 1.21 -8.32
N ASP A 60 -5.46 0.88 -8.95
CA ASP A 60 -6.65 1.73 -8.91
C ASP A 60 -7.47 1.41 -7.65
N PHE A 61 -7.38 2.26 -6.63
CA PHE A 61 -8.14 2.11 -5.38
C PHE A 61 -9.65 2.37 -5.53
N SER A 62 -10.14 2.68 -6.73
CA SER A 62 -11.57 2.65 -7.02
C SER A 62 -12.04 1.29 -7.56
N ASN A 63 -11.11 0.37 -7.84
CA ASN A 63 -11.38 -0.92 -8.47
C ASN A 63 -10.92 -2.07 -7.56
N GLU A 64 -11.89 -2.80 -7.02
CA GLU A 64 -11.66 -3.94 -6.12
C GLU A 64 -10.75 -5.03 -6.74
N ILE A 65 -10.86 -5.27 -8.05
CA ILE A 65 -10.01 -6.24 -8.75
C ILE A 65 -8.55 -5.79 -8.71
N SER A 66 -8.29 -4.50 -8.98
CA SER A 66 -6.93 -3.96 -8.94
C SER A 66 -6.33 -4.02 -7.53
N VAL A 67 -7.15 -3.81 -6.50
CA VAL A 67 -6.72 -3.91 -5.10
C VAL A 67 -6.43 -5.35 -4.70
N SER A 68 -7.24 -6.32 -5.16
CA SER A 68 -7.02 -7.75 -4.93
C SER A 68 -5.72 -8.25 -5.58
N GLU A 69 -5.43 -7.80 -6.81
CA GLU A 69 -4.16 -8.08 -7.49
C GLU A 69 -2.97 -7.48 -6.74
N LEU A 70 -3.10 -6.22 -6.27
CA LEU A 70 -2.08 -5.58 -5.43
C LEU A 70 -1.84 -6.39 -4.14
N ALA A 71 -2.91 -6.80 -3.44
CA ALA A 71 -2.81 -7.55 -2.20
C ALA A 71 -2.05 -8.88 -2.40
N SER A 72 -2.35 -9.59 -3.48
CA SER A 72 -1.67 -10.84 -3.85
C SER A 72 -0.20 -10.61 -4.17
N TYR A 73 0.11 -9.61 -5.01
CA TYR A 73 1.50 -9.25 -5.35
C TYR A 73 2.31 -8.85 -4.11
N LEU A 74 1.73 -8.02 -3.23
CA LEU A 74 2.38 -7.63 -1.99
C LEU A 74 2.61 -8.86 -1.11
N HIS A 75 1.64 -9.74 -0.93
CA HIS A 75 1.81 -10.95 -0.13
C HIS A 75 2.97 -11.84 -0.62
N GLU A 76 3.08 -12.03 -1.94
CA GLU A 76 4.09 -12.89 -2.56
C GLU A 76 5.50 -12.26 -2.57
N HIS A 77 5.61 -10.96 -2.79
CA HIS A 77 6.90 -10.29 -3.05
C HIS A 77 7.37 -9.35 -1.93
N HIS A 78 6.47 -8.93 -1.05
CA HIS A 78 6.74 -7.89 -0.05
C HIS A 78 6.12 -8.22 1.31
N ASN A 79 6.96 -8.47 2.33
CA ASN A 79 6.47 -8.68 3.70
C ASN A 79 6.05 -7.34 4.38
N ILE A 80 4.96 -6.73 3.93
CA ILE A 80 4.46 -5.44 4.39
C ILE A 80 4.02 -5.51 5.85
N GLN A 81 4.50 -4.56 6.67
CA GLN A 81 4.22 -4.46 8.11
C GLN A 81 3.01 -3.58 8.43
N GLY A 82 2.58 -2.76 7.48
CA GLY A 82 1.49 -1.81 7.67
C GLY A 82 1.25 -0.93 6.46
N VAL A 83 0.14 -0.21 6.51
CA VAL A 83 -0.26 0.75 5.45
C VAL A 83 -0.24 2.17 6.00
N LEU A 84 0.25 3.10 5.20
CA LEU A 84 0.30 4.53 5.44
C LEU A 84 -0.65 5.22 4.47
N ILE A 85 -1.53 6.06 5.00
CA ILE A 85 -2.56 6.76 4.23
C ILE A 85 -2.48 8.23 4.58
N ASN A 86 -2.47 9.12 3.60
CA ASN A 86 -2.58 10.56 3.88
C ASN A 86 -3.90 10.84 4.62
N GLN A 87 -3.80 11.55 5.75
CA GLN A 87 -4.95 11.84 6.59
C GLN A 87 -6.02 12.64 5.85
N THR A 88 -5.61 13.60 5.01
CA THR A 88 -6.54 14.44 4.23
C THR A 88 -7.31 13.58 3.25
N ASP A 89 -6.63 12.70 2.52
CA ASP A 89 -7.27 11.82 1.53
C ASP A 89 -8.24 10.84 2.21
N TYR A 90 -7.88 10.31 3.38
CA TYR A 90 -8.75 9.45 4.16
C TYR A 90 -10.02 10.16 4.65
N GLN A 91 -9.91 11.43 5.06
CA GLN A 91 -11.05 12.22 5.52
C GLN A 91 -12.01 12.58 4.40
N LEU A 92 -11.49 12.85 3.21
CA LEU A 92 -12.25 13.19 2.00
C LEU A 92 -12.85 11.97 1.29
N ALA A 93 -12.33 10.77 1.57
CA ALA A 93 -12.80 9.53 0.98
C ALA A 93 -14.27 9.22 1.33
N ASP A 94 -14.99 8.69 0.34
CA ASP A 94 -16.33 8.15 0.55
C ASP A 94 -16.29 6.78 1.26
N ASP A 95 -17.47 6.23 1.58
CA ASP A 95 -17.58 4.97 2.31
C ASP A 95 -16.99 3.78 1.54
N ALA A 96 -17.05 3.79 0.21
CA ALA A 96 -16.50 2.73 -0.62
C ALA A 96 -14.96 2.75 -0.61
N GLN A 97 -14.37 3.93 -0.75
CA GLN A 97 -12.93 4.12 -0.65
C GLN A 97 -12.41 3.82 0.76
N LYS A 98 -13.12 4.27 1.80
CA LYS A 98 -12.77 3.92 3.20
C LYS A 98 -12.84 2.42 3.44
N PHE A 99 -13.84 1.73 2.88
CA PHE A 99 -13.90 0.28 2.96
C PHE A 99 -12.66 -0.38 2.37
N ILE A 100 -12.20 0.07 1.20
CA ILE A 100 -10.97 -0.41 0.56
C ILE A 100 -9.76 -0.15 1.46
N TYR A 101 -9.55 1.09 1.91
CA TYR A 101 -8.44 1.44 2.81
C TYR A 101 -8.43 0.65 4.11
N ASN A 102 -9.60 0.44 4.71
CA ASN A 102 -9.78 -0.36 5.91
C ASN A 102 -9.66 -1.87 5.66
N SER A 103 -9.57 -2.30 4.41
CA SER A 103 -9.35 -3.69 4.04
C SER A 103 -7.89 -4.04 3.74
N LEU A 104 -7.04 -3.04 3.43
CA LEU A 104 -5.66 -3.29 2.96
C LEU A 104 -4.80 -4.03 4.00
N HIS A 105 -4.86 -3.65 5.28
CA HIS A 105 -4.04 -4.23 6.34
C HIS A 105 -4.60 -3.96 7.74
N LYS A 106 -4.28 -4.78 8.76
CA LYS A 106 -4.72 -4.54 10.16
C LYS A 106 -4.02 -3.35 10.82
N ILE A 107 -2.72 -3.19 10.56
CA ILE A 107 -1.91 -2.07 11.04
C ILE A 107 -1.97 -0.97 9.99
N ARG A 108 -2.55 0.17 10.36
CA ARG A 108 -2.72 1.32 9.49
C ARG A 108 -2.47 2.61 10.24
N TYR A 109 -1.80 3.55 9.60
CA TYR A 109 -1.59 4.89 10.13
C TYR A 109 -2.08 5.93 9.13
N LEU A 110 -2.77 6.93 9.66
CA LEU A 110 -3.02 8.20 8.99
C LEU A 110 -1.78 9.07 9.17
N VAL A 111 -1.26 9.58 8.07
CA VAL A 111 -0.05 10.38 8.01
C VAL A 111 -0.43 11.81 7.62
N GLN A 112 0.07 12.78 8.38
CA GLN A 112 -0.11 14.20 8.10
C GLN A 112 1.25 14.89 8.09
N GLN A 113 1.45 15.82 7.17
CA GLN A 113 2.64 16.67 7.17
C GLN A 113 2.52 17.75 8.25
N GLU A 114 3.50 17.84 9.14
CA GLU A 114 3.54 18.77 10.27
C GLU A 114 4.85 19.56 10.24
N GLY A 115 4.80 20.81 9.79
CA GLY A 115 6.00 21.65 9.67
C GLY A 115 7.04 21.02 8.73
N GLN A 116 8.19 20.60 9.29
CA GLN A 116 9.27 19.94 8.53
C GLN A 116 9.23 18.39 8.62
N GLY A 117 8.25 17.80 9.29
CA GLY A 117 8.14 16.36 9.49
C GLY A 117 6.76 15.79 9.22
N PHE A 118 6.53 14.58 9.71
CA PHE A 118 5.27 13.85 9.53
C PHE A 118 4.77 13.29 10.87
N GLY A 119 3.48 13.51 11.15
CA GLY A 119 2.74 12.93 12.26
C GLY A 119 2.05 11.62 11.85
N PHE A 120 1.95 10.67 12.78
CA PHE A 120 1.33 9.37 12.55
C PHE A 120 0.26 9.13 13.62
N THR A 121 -0.97 8.89 13.17
CA THR A 121 -2.09 8.53 14.05
C THR A 121 -2.63 7.17 13.62
N PRO A 122 -2.86 6.22 14.54
CA PRO A 122 -3.53 4.97 14.17
C PRO A 122 -4.87 5.24 13.47
N CYS A 123 -5.20 4.48 12.43
CA CYS A 123 -6.51 4.61 11.79
C CYS A 123 -7.61 4.34 12.84
N PRO A 124 -8.58 5.26 13.03
CA PRO A 124 -9.60 5.11 14.07
C PRO A 124 -10.62 4.02 13.74
N ASP A 125 -10.77 3.70 12.45
CA ASP A 125 -11.76 2.74 11.97
C ASP A 125 -11.23 1.31 12.04
N ALA A 126 -12.16 0.38 12.30
CA ALA A 126 -11.86 -1.04 12.43
C ALA A 126 -11.32 -1.66 11.15
N ALA A 127 -10.48 -2.68 11.26
CA ALA A 127 -9.96 -3.40 10.11
C ALA A 127 -10.97 -4.42 9.55
N HIS A 128 -11.02 -4.51 8.22
CA HIS A 128 -11.82 -5.49 7.50
C HIS A 128 -10.87 -6.49 6.84
N ILE A 129 -10.67 -7.64 7.48
CA ILE A 129 -9.79 -8.66 6.91
C ILE A 129 -10.56 -9.46 5.86
N ASN A 130 -10.13 -9.38 4.61
CA ASN A 130 -10.77 -10.04 3.47
C ASN A 130 -9.73 -10.32 2.35
N HIS A 131 -10.21 -10.56 1.13
CA HIS A 131 -9.38 -10.85 -0.05
C HIS A 131 -8.57 -9.64 -0.55
N LEU A 132 -8.84 -8.42 -0.04
CA LEU A 132 -8.08 -7.20 -0.33
C LEU A 132 -6.94 -6.97 0.67
N SER A 133 -6.81 -7.81 1.69
CA SER A 133 -5.79 -7.67 2.72
C SER A 133 -4.47 -8.30 2.30
N CYS A 134 -3.37 -7.54 2.36
CA CYS A 134 -2.03 -8.02 1.96
C CYS A 134 -1.37 -9.00 2.95
N GLN A 135 -2.04 -9.35 4.05
CA GLN A 135 -1.56 -10.27 5.10
C GLN A 135 -2.41 -11.55 5.21
N SER A 136 -3.42 -11.72 4.35
CA SER A 136 -4.31 -12.86 4.40
C SER A 136 -3.75 -14.03 3.58
N GLU A 137 -3.73 -15.24 4.15
CA GLU A 137 -3.48 -16.50 3.42
C GLU A 137 -4.56 -16.80 2.34
N ILE A 138 -5.55 -15.93 2.19
CA ILE A 138 -6.68 -16.03 1.25
C ILE A 138 -6.22 -15.87 -0.21
N ALA A 139 -4.97 -15.44 -0.46
CA ALA A 139 -4.39 -15.38 -1.81
C ALA A 139 -4.02 -16.77 -2.40
N GLU A 140 -4.15 -17.87 -1.64
CA GLU A 140 -3.96 -19.24 -2.17
C GLU A 140 -5.23 -19.81 -2.83
N THR A 141 -5.87 -19.15 -3.81
CA THR A 141 -6.96 -19.85 -4.55
C THR A 141 -7.20 -19.39 -6.00
N THR A 142 -6.17 -19.33 -6.84
CA THR A 142 -6.39 -19.38 -8.30
C THR A 142 -5.41 -20.28 -9.07
N ALA A 143 -4.24 -20.62 -8.53
CA ALA A 143 -3.31 -21.54 -9.21
C ALA A 143 -3.71 -23.02 -9.11
N HIS A 144 -4.41 -23.45 -8.05
CA HIS A 144 -4.76 -24.86 -7.84
C HIS A 144 -6.04 -25.33 -8.54
N ALA A 145 -6.87 -24.42 -9.07
CA ALA A 145 -8.12 -24.79 -9.74
C ALA A 145 -7.92 -25.24 -11.21
N LEU A 146 -6.74 -25.03 -11.79
CA LEU A 146 -6.44 -25.35 -13.19
C LEU A 146 -5.69 -26.68 -13.37
N THR A 147 -5.10 -27.25 -12.31
CA THR A 147 -4.40 -28.55 -12.38
C THR A 147 -5.28 -29.76 -12.10
N ALA A 148 -6.49 -29.57 -11.57
CA ALA A 148 -7.41 -30.66 -11.24
C ALA A 148 -8.28 -31.15 -12.42
N LYS A 149 -8.14 -30.60 -13.63
CA LYS A 149 -8.93 -30.99 -14.81
C LYS A 149 -8.25 -31.99 -15.76
N ASP A 150 -7.02 -32.42 -15.48
CA ASP A 150 -6.26 -33.36 -16.33
C ASP A 150 -6.12 -34.78 -15.75
N GLU A 151 -6.90 -35.16 -14.72
CA GLU A 151 -6.89 -36.52 -14.14
C GLU A 151 -8.20 -37.31 -14.31
N PHE A 152 -8.97 -37.04 -15.36
CA PHE A 152 -9.99 -37.99 -15.82
C PHE A 152 -9.78 -38.31 -17.30
N LYS A 153 -8.94 -39.31 -17.54
CA LYS A 153 -8.82 -40.03 -18.80
C LYS A 153 -9.13 -41.51 -18.56
#